data_AF-A0A7W0VK04-F1
#
_entry.id   AF-A0A7W0VK04-F1
#
_cell.length_a   1.000
_cell.length_b   1.000
_cell.length_c   1.000
_cell.angle_alpha   90.00
_cell.angle_beta   90.00
_cell.angle_gamma   90.00
#
_symmetry.space_group_name_H-M   'P 1'
#
loop_
_entity.id
_entity.type
_entity.pdbx_description
1 polymer ?
#
loop_
_entity_poly.entity_id
_entity_poly.type
_entity_poly.pdbx_seq_one_letter_code
_entity_poly.pdbx_strand_id
1 'polypeptide(L)'
;MFSLRELRQIEENRVQEETEAVRTAEQQRSQAREAAERAVREAEEARVRAERDALLQIETARENAEREARMRVESAEAAERQRQQAALEQHRLQQEMELRRAEVAKKRPTWMLAVMGFALVAAAGMIWFAIQSRAESAEAEKKKEEAELIAKQAVKDAEEAQQKVERLAADLSDLDKKVSAAVDSVVSAQNDADRANATAKLKALQKDKYEMEQRIAEAKAIAARKERLKGAKISAECKANPLAKGCM
;
A
#
# COMPACT_ATOMS: atom_id res chain seq x y z
N MET A 1 -19.94 55.58 54.79
CA MET A 1 -21.02 56.21 54.02
C MET A 1 -20.55 56.25 52.58
N PHE A 2 -21.12 55.41 51.71
CA PHE A 2 -20.79 55.45 50.29
C PHE A 2 -21.29 56.78 49.72
N SER A 3 -20.43 57.48 48.98
CA SER A 3 -20.85 58.70 48.32
C SER A 3 -21.85 58.35 47.21
N LEU A 4 -22.84 59.21 46.95
CA LEU A 4 -23.81 59.00 45.85
C LEU A 4 -23.14 58.74 44.48
N ARG A 5 -21.86 59.11 44.34
CA ARG A 5 -21.04 58.89 43.16
C ARG A 5 -20.61 57.42 43.00
N GLU A 6 -20.36 56.70 44.10
CA GLU A 6 -19.98 55.27 44.07
C GLU A 6 -21.16 54.37 43.70
N LEU A 7 -22.37 54.68 44.20
CA LEU A 7 -23.58 53.92 43.83
C LEU A 7 -23.89 54.04 42.33
N ARG A 8 -23.70 55.23 41.76
CA ARG A 8 -23.86 55.47 40.33
C ARG A 8 -22.85 54.69 39.49
N GLN A 9 -21.61 54.58 39.98
CA GLN A 9 -20.55 53.83 39.31
C GLN A 9 -20.78 52.31 39.35
N ILE A 10 -21.34 51.80 40.44
CA ILE A 10 -21.73 50.38 40.56
C ILE A 10 -22.90 50.05 39.62
N GLU A 11 -23.87 50.95 39.50
CA GLU A 11 -25.00 50.78 38.59
C GLU A 11 -24.56 50.85 37.12
N GLU A 12 -23.67 51.78 36.77
CA GLU A 12 -23.05 51.86 35.44
C GLU A 12 -22.26 50.60 35.10
N ASN A 13 -21.46 50.06 36.03
CA ASN A 13 -20.73 48.81 35.83
C ASN A 13 -21.67 47.62 35.64
N ARG A 14 -22.74 47.51 36.43
CA ARG A 14 -23.71 46.41 36.30
C ARG A 14 -24.46 46.47 34.97
N VAL A 15 -24.84 47.67 34.52
CA VAL A 15 -25.46 47.86 33.20
C VAL A 15 -24.46 47.51 32.09
N GLN A 16 -23.18 47.87 32.22
CA GLN A 16 -22.15 47.47 31.26
C GLN A 16 -22.00 45.94 31.21
N GLU A 17 -21.84 45.27 32.36
CA GLU A 17 -21.73 43.81 32.44
C GLU A 17 -22.97 43.10 31.87
N GLU A 18 -24.18 43.55 32.19
CA GLU A 18 -25.42 43.00 31.63
C GLU A 18 -25.47 43.18 30.10
N THR A 19 -25.06 44.34 29.59
CA THR A 19 -25.04 44.59 28.13
C THR A 19 -23.97 43.77 27.41
N GLU A 20 -22.81 43.54 28.01
CA GLU A 20 -21.76 42.69 27.48
C GLU A 20 -22.17 41.21 27.52
N ALA A 21 -22.82 40.76 28.60
CA ALA A 21 -23.38 39.41 28.70
C ALA A 21 -24.44 39.14 27.62
N VAL A 22 -25.31 40.11 27.33
CA VAL A 22 -26.29 40.00 26.23
C VAL A 22 -25.60 39.96 24.87
N ARG A 23 -24.65 40.87 24.60
CA ARG A 23 -23.91 40.92 23.32
C ARG A 23 -23.11 39.64 23.07
N THR A 24 -22.44 39.11 24.09
CA THR A 24 -21.69 37.85 23.98
C THR A 24 -22.61 36.66 23.77
N ALA A 25 -23.76 36.60 24.46
CA ALA A 25 -24.76 35.56 24.23
C ALA A 25 -25.36 35.61 22.81
N GLU A 26 -25.61 36.81 22.28
CA GLU A 26 -26.07 36.99 20.90
C GLU A 26 -25.01 36.58 19.87
N GLN A 27 -23.73 36.96 20.08
CA GLN A 27 -22.61 36.54 19.23
C GLN A 27 -22.39 35.02 19.27
N GLN A 28 -22.51 34.38 20.43
CA GLN A 28 -22.42 32.92 20.51
C GLN A 28 -23.57 32.25 19.76
N ARG A 29 -24.79 32.80 19.83
CA ARG A 29 -25.95 32.28 19.09
C ARG A 29 -25.79 32.48 17.59
N SER A 30 -25.27 33.60 17.12
CA SER A 30 -25.01 33.81 15.69
C SER A 30 -23.91 32.88 15.17
N GLN A 31 -22.80 32.77 15.90
CA GLN A 31 -21.72 31.84 15.56
C GLN A 31 -22.19 30.38 15.56
N ALA A 32 -23.01 29.98 16.53
CA ALA A 32 -23.58 28.64 16.57
C ALA A 32 -24.50 28.37 15.37
N ARG A 33 -25.29 29.35 14.93
CA ARG A 33 -26.13 29.24 13.72
C ARG A 33 -25.29 29.14 12.44
N GLU A 34 -24.28 29.98 12.30
CA GLU A 34 -23.37 29.94 11.13
C GLU A 34 -22.54 28.66 11.09
N ALA A 35 -22.13 28.12 12.24
CA ALA A 35 -21.43 26.84 12.32
C ALA A 35 -22.37 25.67 11.97
N ALA A 36 -23.62 25.70 12.44
CA ALA A 36 -24.60 24.69 12.09
C ALA A 36 -24.94 24.71 10.59
N GLU A 37 -25.09 25.89 10.00
CA GLU A 37 -25.34 26.04 8.56
C GLU A 37 -24.15 25.56 7.72
N ARG A 38 -22.92 25.89 8.12
CA ARG A 38 -21.71 25.36 7.47
C ARG A 38 -21.63 23.84 7.55
N ALA A 39 -21.90 23.28 8.73
CA ALA A 39 -21.90 21.83 8.91
C ALA A 39 -22.94 21.11 8.02
N VAL A 40 -24.13 21.70 7.81
CA VAL A 40 -25.13 21.15 6.90
C VAL A 40 -24.65 21.20 5.45
N ARG A 41 -24.11 22.33 4.99
CA ARG A 41 -23.58 22.46 3.62
C ARG A 41 -22.41 21.51 3.36
N GLU A 42 -21.47 21.41 4.30
CA GLU A 42 -20.34 20.49 4.21
C GLU A 42 -20.80 19.02 4.18
N ALA A 43 -21.83 18.66 4.96
CA ALA A 43 -22.41 17.33 4.95
C ALA A 43 -23.10 17.02 3.61
N GLU A 44 -23.85 17.96 3.02
CA GLU A 44 -24.46 17.78 1.70
C GLU A 44 -23.41 17.64 0.60
N GLU A 45 -22.40 18.50 0.57
CA GLU A 45 -21.29 18.40 -0.40
C GLU A 45 -20.50 17.10 -0.25
N ALA A 46 -20.33 16.61 0.99
CA ALA A 46 -19.69 15.32 1.24
C ALA A 46 -20.53 14.16 0.69
N ARG A 47 -21.86 14.21 0.83
CA ARG A 47 -22.77 13.19 0.27
C ARG A 47 -22.74 13.20 -1.26
N VAL A 48 -22.80 14.38 -1.88
CA VAL A 48 -22.73 14.53 -3.35
C VAL A 48 -21.38 14.03 -3.89
N ARG A 49 -20.27 14.33 -3.19
CA ARG A 49 -18.95 13.79 -3.55
C ARG A 49 -18.91 12.27 -3.46
N ALA A 50 -19.42 11.70 -2.37
CA ALA A 50 -19.45 10.25 -2.18
C ALA A 50 -20.32 9.55 -3.24
N GLU A 51 -21.46 10.12 -3.62
CA GLU A 51 -22.32 9.58 -4.69
C GLU A 51 -21.62 9.64 -6.06
N ARG A 52 -20.95 10.75 -6.37
CA ARG A 52 -20.18 10.88 -7.62
C ARG A 52 -19.03 9.89 -7.70
N ASP A 53 -18.29 9.70 -6.60
CA ASP A 53 -17.19 8.75 -6.54
C ASP A 53 -17.68 7.30 -6.67
N ALA A 54 -18.82 6.98 -6.06
CA ALA A 54 -19.46 5.67 -6.21
C ALA A 54 -19.87 5.39 -7.67
N LEU A 55 -20.42 6.39 -8.37
CA LEU A 55 -20.77 6.25 -9.79
C LEU A 55 -19.54 6.02 -10.67
N LEU A 56 -18.45 6.76 -10.44
CA LEU A 56 -17.19 6.58 -11.16
C LEU A 56 -16.58 5.18 -10.91
N GLN A 57 -16.67 4.66 -9.68
CA GLN A 57 -16.22 3.30 -9.38
C GLN A 57 -17.05 2.24 -10.11
N ILE A 58 -18.36 2.43 -10.22
CA ILE A 58 -19.23 1.50 -10.97
C ILE A 58 -18.92 1.55 -12.47
N GLU A 59 -18.73 2.73 -13.03
CA GLU A 59 -18.40 2.90 -14.46
C GLU A 59 -17.04 2.29 -14.79
N THR A 60 -16.01 2.59 -14.00
CA THR A 60 -14.66 1.99 -14.19
C THR A 60 -14.67 0.48 -14.00
N ALA A 61 -15.45 -0.05 -13.04
CA ALA A 61 -15.61 -1.49 -12.88
C ALA A 61 -16.30 -2.14 -14.08
N ARG A 62 -17.31 -1.49 -14.67
CA ARG A 62 -17.97 -1.96 -15.90
C ARG A 62 -17.02 -1.95 -17.09
N GLU A 63 -16.29 -0.87 -17.31
CA GLU A 63 -15.31 -0.80 -18.40
C GLU A 63 -14.23 -1.88 -18.28
N ASN A 64 -13.73 -2.12 -17.07
CA ASN A 64 -12.74 -3.16 -16.82
C ASN A 64 -13.33 -4.56 -17.08
N ALA A 65 -14.57 -4.81 -16.62
CA ALA A 65 -15.26 -6.06 -16.89
C ALA A 65 -15.50 -6.29 -18.39
N GLU A 66 -15.83 -5.24 -19.16
CA GLU A 66 -15.98 -5.33 -20.61
C GLU A 66 -14.65 -5.62 -21.32
N ARG A 67 -13.56 -4.97 -20.89
CA ARG A 67 -12.21 -5.24 -21.42
C ARG A 67 -11.78 -6.67 -21.14
N GLU A 68 -11.98 -7.16 -19.92
CA GLU A 68 -11.70 -8.55 -19.57
C GLU A 68 -12.56 -9.53 -20.36
N ALA A 69 -13.85 -9.23 -20.56
CA ALA A 69 -14.74 -10.08 -21.35
C ALA A 69 -14.27 -10.18 -22.81
N ARG A 70 -13.88 -9.06 -23.44
CA ARG A 70 -13.30 -9.05 -24.79
C ARG A 70 -12.01 -9.87 -24.86
N MET A 71 -11.09 -9.65 -23.94
CA MET A 71 -9.85 -10.43 -23.85
C MET A 71 -10.10 -11.93 -23.68
N ARG A 72 -11.10 -12.33 -22.86
CA ARG A 72 -11.47 -13.74 -22.69
C ARG A 72 -12.02 -14.33 -23.99
N VAL A 73 -12.90 -13.63 -24.70
CA VAL A 73 -13.43 -14.08 -26.00
C VAL A 73 -12.31 -14.23 -27.03
N GLU A 74 -11.44 -13.23 -27.15
CA GLU A 74 -10.28 -13.27 -28.06
C GLU A 74 -9.34 -14.44 -27.72
N SER A 75 -9.08 -14.68 -26.44
CA SER A 75 -8.23 -15.80 -26.00
C SER A 75 -8.85 -17.17 -26.29
N ALA A 76 -10.18 -17.30 -26.13
CA ALA A 76 -10.90 -18.52 -26.44
C ALA A 76 -10.91 -18.79 -27.95
N GLU A 77 -11.12 -17.76 -28.77
CA GLU A 77 -11.05 -17.88 -30.22
C GLU A 77 -9.64 -18.24 -30.70
N ALA A 78 -8.60 -17.62 -30.13
CA ALA A 78 -7.21 -17.95 -30.43
C ALA A 78 -6.88 -19.41 -30.06
N ALA A 79 -7.37 -19.89 -28.92
CA ALA A 79 -7.19 -21.27 -28.49
C ALA A 79 -7.89 -22.27 -29.42
N GLU A 80 -9.10 -21.96 -29.91
CA GLU A 80 -9.80 -22.80 -30.88
C GLU A 80 -9.07 -22.84 -32.23
N ARG A 81 -8.54 -21.70 -32.71
CA ARG A 81 -7.70 -21.67 -33.92
C ARG A 81 -6.46 -22.54 -33.78
N GLN A 82 -5.80 -22.50 -32.61
CA GLN A 82 -4.64 -23.36 -32.32
C GLN A 82 -5.03 -24.84 -32.27
N ARG A 83 -6.17 -25.19 -31.65
CA ARG A 83 -6.67 -26.58 -31.63
C ARG A 83 -6.93 -27.10 -33.03
N GLN A 84 -7.54 -26.30 -33.90
CA GLN A 84 -7.79 -26.67 -35.29
C GLN A 84 -6.48 -26.87 -36.07
N GLN A 85 -5.49 -26.00 -35.88
CA GLN A 85 -4.17 -26.17 -36.51
C GLN A 85 -3.46 -27.44 -36.00
N ALA A 86 -3.46 -27.68 -34.70
CA ALA A 86 -2.88 -28.89 -34.11
C ALA A 86 -3.58 -30.17 -34.59
N ALA A 87 -4.91 -30.16 -34.75
CA ALA A 87 -5.65 -31.28 -35.31
C ALA A 87 -5.25 -31.58 -36.76
N LEU A 88 -5.08 -30.54 -37.59
CA LEU A 88 -4.60 -30.71 -38.97
C LEU A 88 -3.16 -31.26 -39.02
N GLU A 89 -2.28 -30.82 -38.14
CA GLU A 89 -0.92 -31.35 -38.02
C GLU A 89 -0.91 -32.81 -37.57
N GLN A 90 -1.76 -33.18 -36.60
CA GLN A 90 -1.92 -34.56 -36.19
C GLN A 90 -2.39 -35.47 -37.33
N HIS A 91 -3.34 -35.00 -38.15
CA HIS A 91 -3.77 -35.75 -39.33
C HIS A 91 -2.66 -35.92 -40.36
N ARG A 92 -1.84 -34.88 -40.60
CA ARG A 92 -0.66 -35.00 -41.48
C ARG A 92 0.36 -35.99 -40.94
N LEU A 93 0.68 -35.91 -39.65
CA LEU A 93 1.61 -36.83 -39.00
C LEU A 93 1.09 -38.28 -39.02
N GLN A 94 -0.21 -38.50 -38.83
CA GLN A 94 -0.81 -39.84 -38.94
C GLN A 94 -0.67 -40.41 -40.35
N GLN A 95 -0.96 -39.61 -41.38
CA GLN A 95 -0.80 -40.03 -42.78
C GLN A 95 0.66 -40.34 -43.12
N GLU A 96 1.61 -39.52 -42.66
CA GLU A 96 3.04 -39.78 -42.83
C GLU A 96 3.48 -41.07 -42.12
N MET A 97 2.95 -41.35 -40.92
CA MET A 97 3.26 -42.57 -40.17
C MET A 97 2.67 -43.82 -40.81
N GLU A 98 1.49 -43.74 -41.40
CA GLU A 98 0.88 -44.87 -42.14
C GLU A 98 1.68 -45.22 -43.39
N LEU A 99 2.16 -44.21 -44.14
CA LEU A 99 3.06 -44.42 -45.28
C LEU A 99 4.39 -45.04 -44.84
N ARG A 100 4.99 -44.55 -43.75
CA ARG A 100 6.22 -45.13 -43.19
C ARG A 100 6.01 -46.55 -42.65
N ARG A 101 4.85 -46.87 -42.07
CA ARG A 101 4.53 -48.22 -41.59
C ARG A 101 4.41 -49.23 -42.75
N ALA A 102 3.84 -48.82 -43.90
CA ALA A 102 3.77 -49.67 -45.09
C ALA A 102 5.17 -49.98 -45.68
N GLU A 103 6.11 -49.04 -45.56
CA GLU A 103 7.51 -49.23 -45.99
C GLU A 103 8.33 -50.08 -45.01
N VAL A 104 8.11 -49.92 -43.70
CA VAL A 104 8.84 -50.64 -42.64
C VAL A 104 8.41 -52.11 -42.52
N ALA A 105 7.17 -52.46 -42.92
CA ALA A 105 6.64 -53.83 -42.82
C ALA A 105 7.32 -54.86 -43.76
N LYS A 106 8.08 -54.44 -44.78
CA LYS A 106 8.61 -55.36 -45.80
C LYS A 106 9.96 -55.98 -45.49
N LYS A 107 10.71 -55.45 -44.54
CA LYS A 107 12.03 -55.97 -44.18
C LYS A 107 12.28 -55.66 -42.72
N ARG A 108 12.24 -56.65 -41.83
CA ARG A 108 13.33 -56.82 -40.85
C ARG A 108 13.25 -58.11 -40.01
N PRO A 109 14.44 -58.66 -39.68
CA PRO A 109 14.60 -59.80 -38.78
C PRO A 109 14.36 -59.36 -37.33
N THR A 110 13.53 -60.12 -36.63
CA THR A 110 12.93 -59.80 -35.31
C THR A 110 13.94 -59.65 -34.17
N TRP A 111 15.11 -60.27 -34.24
CA TRP A 111 16.12 -60.18 -33.18
C TRP A 111 16.86 -58.83 -33.17
N MET A 112 17.11 -58.25 -34.35
CA MET A 112 17.71 -56.91 -34.46
C MET A 112 16.72 -55.81 -34.03
N LEU A 113 15.41 -56.05 -34.17
CA LEU A 113 14.35 -55.15 -33.72
C LEU A 113 14.25 -55.08 -32.18
N ALA A 114 14.47 -56.20 -31.49
CA ALA A 114 14.45 -56.22 -30.02
C ALA A 114 15.59 -55.40 -29.41
N VAL A 115 16.83 -55.58 -29.92
CA VAL A 115 18.00 -54.83 -29.46
C VAL A 115 17.88 -53.34 -29.79
N MET A 116 17.42 -53.02 -31.00
CA MET A 116 17.21 -51.63 -31.43
C MET A 116 16.05 -50.97 -30.68
N GLY A 117 14.98 -51.72 -30.37
CA GLY A 117 13.87 -51.27 -29.55
C GLY A 117 14.30 -50.95 -28.11
N PHE A 118 15.10 -51.82 -27.49
CA PHE A 118 15.65 -51.57 -26.16
C PHE A 118 16.59 -50.36 -26.15
N ALA A 119 17.47 -50.24 -27.16
CA ALA A 119 18.35 -49.09 -27.30
C ALA A 119 17.58 -47.76 -27.45
N LEU A 120 16.47 -47.77 -28.20
CA LEU A 120 15.60 -46.60 -28.35
C LEU A 120 14.88 -46.24 -27.05
N VAL A 121 14.38 -47.22 -26.29
CA VAL A 121 13.72 -46.98 -24.99
C VAL A 121 14.74 -46.47 -23.96
N ALA A 122 15.95 -47.03 -23.91
CA ALA A 122 17.01 -46.55 -23.04
C ALA A 122 17.45 -45.13 -23.40
N ALA A 123 17.59 -44.82 -24.70
CA ALA A 123 17.89 -43.47 -25.17
C ALA A 123 16.76 -42.48 -24.82
N ALA A 124 15.50 -42.86 -25.00
CA ALA A 124 14.35 -42.05 -24.62
C ALA A 124 14.29 -41.80 -23.09
N GLY A 125 14.58 -42.82 -22.29
CA GLY A 125 14.68 -42.70 -20.83
C GLY A 125 15.79 -41.75 -20.38
N MET A 126 16.97 -41.81 -21.01
CA MET A 126 18.06 -40.87 -20.73
C MET A 126 17.72 -39.44 -21.15
N ILE A 127 17.06 -39.25 -22.29
CA ILE A 127 16.60 -37.93 -22.74
C ILE A 127 15.56 -37.38 -21.76
N TRP A 128 14.59 -38.19 -21.35
CA TRP A 128 13.57 -37.78 -20.37
C TRP A 128 14.18 -37.41 -19.01
N PHE A 129 15.10 -38.23 -18.48
CA PHE A 129 15.81 -37.94 -17.24
C PHE A 129 16.68 -36.68 -17.34
N ALA A 130 17.34 -36.45 -18.49
CA ALA A 130 18.12 -35.24 -18.75
C ALA A 130 17.22 -33.98 -18.84
N ILE A 131 16.00 -34.11 -19.37
CA ILE A 131 15.02 -33.01 -19.39
C ILE A 131 14.49 -32.73 -17.98
N GLN A 132 14.13 -33.77 -17.23
CA GLN A 132 13.60 -33.62 -15.87
C GLN A 132 14.63 -33.01 -14.91
N SER A 133 15.88 -33.50 -14.95
CA SER A 133 16.96 -32.93 -14.12
C SER A 133 17.28 -31.47 -14.46
N ARG A 134 17.19 -31.08 -15.74
CA ARG A 134 17.34 -29.67 -16.17
C ARG A 134 16.15 -28.80 -15.77
N ALA A 135 14.93 -29.34 -15.80
CA ALA A 135 13.74 -28.63 -15.36
C ALA A 135 13.80 -28.37 -13.85
N GLU A 136 14.18 -29.36 -13.05
CA GLU A 136 14.36 -29.22 -11.60
C GLU A 136 15.46 -28.20 -11.24
N SER A 137 16.59 -28.19 -11.97
CA SER A 137 17.63 -27.18 -11.76
C SER A 137 17.17 -25.78 -12.16
N ALA A 138 16.43 -25.64 -13.27
CA ALA A 138 15.91 -24.35 -13.73
C ALA A 138 14.84 -23.80 -12.78
N GLU A 139 13.97 -24.64 -12.23
CA GLU A 139 13.01 -24.23 -11.20
C GLU A 139 13.70 -23.84 -9.89
N ALA A 140 14.75 -24.57 -9.49
CA ALA A 140 15.52 -24.23 -8.30
C ALA A 140 16.26 -22.89 -8.46
N GLU A 141 16.83 -22.61 -9.64
CA GLU A 141 17.46 -21.33 -9.93
C GLU A 141 16.45 -20.17 -9.95
N LYS A 142 15.30 -20.34 -10.60
CA LYS A 142 14.23 -19.32 -10.58
C LYS A 142 13.77 -19.00 -9.15
N LYS A 143 13.56 -20.02 -8.31
CA LYS A 143 13.19 -19.83 -6.90
C LYS A 143 14.28 -19.11 -6.10
N LYS A 144 15.57 -19.36 -6.39
CA LYS A 144 16.69 -18.64 -5.77
C LYS A 144 16.71 -17.19 -6.22
N GLU A 145 16.55 -16.93 -7.51
CA GLU A 145 16.53 -15.57 -8.06
C GLU A 145 15.36 -14.76 -7.51
N GLU A 146 14.15 -15.34 -7.44
CA GLU A 146 12.99 -14.73 -6.80
C GLU A 146 13.26 -14.44 -5.31
N ALA A 147 13.84 -15.39 -4.58
CA ALA A 147 14.20 -15.20 -3.17
C ALA A 147 15.24 -14.09 -2.99
N GLU A 148 16.23 -13.98 -3.88
CA GLU A 148 17.23 -12.90 -3.89
C GLU A 148 16.60 -11.55 -4.21
N LEU A 149 15.68 -11.48 -5.17
CA LEU A 149 14.96 -10.26 -5.51
C LEU A 149 14.10 -9.78 -4.33
N ILE A 150 13.36 -10.68 -3.68
CA ILE A 150 12.57 -10.38 -2.49
C ILE A 150 13.48 -9.91 -1.35
N ALA A 151 14.62 -10.56 -1.13
CA ALA A 151 15.59 -10.14 -0.11
C ALA A 151 16.18 -8.75 -0.40
N LYS A 152 16.53 -8.47 -1.66
CA LYS A 152 17.03 -7.15 -2.11
C LYS A 152 15.96 -6.07 -1.94
N GLN A 153 14.71 -6.36 -2.28
CA GLN A 153 13.60 -5.44 -2.07
C GLN A 153 13.38 -5.15 -0.59
N ALA A 154 13.38 -6.17 0.26
CA ALA A 154 13.24 -6.00 1.71
C ALA A 154 14.38 -5.16 2.33
N VAL A 155 15.61 -5.28 1.81
CA VAL A 155 16.74 -4.43 2.21
C VAL A 155 16.48 -2.98 1.84
N LYS A 156 16.11 -2.70 0.58
CA LYS A 156 15.81 -1.34 0.10
C LYS A 156 14.66 -0.71 0.87
N ASP A 157 13.60 -1.48 1.10
CA ASP A 157 12.42 -1.03 1.86
C ASP A 157 12.76 -0.64 3.30
N ALA A 158 13.72 -1.32 3.92
CA ALA A 158 14.21 -1.02 5.25
C ALA A 158 15.09 0.23 5.25
N GLU A 159 16.00 0.37 4.27
CA GLU A 159 16.84 1.56 4.10
C GLU A 159 16.01 2.82 3.84
N GLU A 160 15.00 2.74 2.96
CA GLU A 160 14.09 3.87 2.72
C GLU A 160 13.29 4.24 3.97
N ALA A 161 12.91 3.26 4.80
CA ALA A 161 12.23 3.53 6.05
C ALA A 161 13.15 4.23 7.06
N GLN A 162 14.42 3.83 7.13
CA GLN A 162 15.43 4.49 7.97
C GLN A 162 15.70 5.93 7.50
N GLN A 163 15.89 6.14 6.20
CA GLN A 163 16.07 7.49 5.65
C GLN A 163 14.88 8.41 5.93
N LYS A 164 13.65 7.88 5.91
CA LYS A 164 12.46 8.66 6.30
C LYS A 164 12.50 9.06 7.77
N VAL A 165 12.92 8.17 8.66
CA VAL A 165 13.09 8.48 10.09
C VAL A 165 14.15 9.55 10.30
N GLU A 166 15.28 9.47 9.60
CA GLU A 166 16.36 10.46 9.67
C GLU A 166 15.90 11.84 9.18
N ARG A 167 15.19 11.90 8.05
CA ARG A 167 14.61 13.17 7.55
C ARG A 167 13.64 13.78 8.54
N LEU A 168 12.71 13.00 9.09
CA LEU A 168 11.78 13.49 10.09
C LEU A 168 12.50 13.94 11.38
N ALA A 169 13.59 13.26 11.77
CA ALA A 169 14.39 13.67 12.93
C ALA A 169 15.13 15.01 12.67
N ALA A 170 15.59 15.25 11.44
CA ALA A 170 16.16 16.53 11.05
C ALA A 170 15.10 17.64 11.08
N ASP A 171 13.91 17.38 10.53
CA ASP A 171 12.78 18.32 10.56
C ASP A 171 12.37 18.68 12.00
N LEU A 172 12.37 17.69 12.91
CA LEU A 172 12.10 17.90 14.34
C LEU A 172 13.17 18.80 14.98
N SER A 173 14.45 18.61 14.65
CA SER A 173 15.53 19.46 15.16
C SER A 173 15.37 20.91 14.70
N ASP A 174 14.94 21.14 13.46
CA ASP A 174 14.67 22.49 12.95
C ASP A 174 13.42 23.10 13.60
N LEU A 175 12.41 22.29 13.92
CA LEU A 175 11.25 22.73 14.67
C LEU A 175 11.62 23.12 16.11
N ASP A 176 12.52 22.39 16.77
CA ASP A 176 13.04 22.73 18.10
C ASP A 176 13.75 24.09 18.12
N LYS A 177 14.51 24.41 17.07
CA LYS A 177 15.11 25.74 16.91
C LYS A 177 14.04 26.82 16.76
N LYS A 178 12.98 26.56 15.99
CA LYS A 178 11.84 27.49 15.82
C LYS A 178 11.07 27.69 17.12
N VAL A 179 10.85 26.63 17.89
CA VAL A 179 10.21 26.70 19.22
C VAL A 179 11.07 27.54 20.15
N SER A 180 12.38 27.31 20.20
CA SER A 180 13.31 28.09 21.03
C SER A 180 13.29 29.58 20.65
N ALA A 181 13.39 29.90 19.35
CA ALA A 181 13.28 31.27 18.87
C ALA A 181 11.91 31.92 19.15
N ALA A 182 10.83 31.15 19.13
CA ALA A 182 9.49 31.62 19.47
C ALA A 182 9.36 31.88 20.98
N VAL A 183 9.99 31.07 21.85
CA VAL A 183 10.10 31.33 23.29
C VAL A 183 10.84 32.64 23.53
N ASP A 184 11.97 32.85 22.86
CA ASP A 184 12.72 34.12 22.97
C ASP A 184 11.87 35.32 22.52
N SER A 185 11.09 35.16 21.44
CA SER A 185 10.17 36.20 20.95
C SER A 185 9.07 36.56 21.97
N VAL A 186 8.57 35.57 22.72
CA VAL A 186 7.60 35.80 23.81
C VAL A 186 8.24 36.58 24.95
N VAL A 187 9.48 36.24 25.32
CA VAL A 187 10.23 36.89 26.40
C VAL A 187 10.61 38.32 26.01
N SER A 188 10.99 38.57 24.75
CA SER A 188 11.39 39.90 24.27
C SER A 188 10.23 40.84 23.94
N ALA A 189 8.98 40.37 23.94
CA ALA A 189 7.82 41.17 23.56
C ALA A 189 7.55 42.28 24.60
N GLN A 190 7.56 43.54 24.12
CA GLN A 190 7.45 44.73 24.96
C GLN A 190 6.02 45.13 25.31
N ASN A 191 5.04 44.73 24.49
CA ASN A 191 3.63 45.04 24.71
C ASN A 191 2.78 43.75 24.71
N ASP A 192 1.55 43.88 25.22
CA ASP A 192 0.67 42.73 25.41
C ASP A 192 0.17 42.14 24.08
N ALA A 193 0.01 42.96 23.05
CA ALA A 193 -0.42 42.50 21.73
C ALA A 193 0.63 41.60 21.06
N ASP A 194 1.90 42.03 21.08
CA ASP A 194 3.02 41.25 20.55
C ASP A 194 3.23 39.97 21.36
N ARG A 195 3.06 40.04 22.68
CA ARG A 195 3.11 38.86 23.55
C ARG A 195 1.99 37.87 23.25
N ALA A 196 0.76 38.36 23.02
CA ALA A 196 -0.37 37.50 22.63
C ALA A 196 -0.11 36.81 21.28
N ASN A 197 0.41 37.54 20.29
CA ASN A 197 0.76 36.96 18.99
C ASN A 197 1.90 35.94 19.08
N ALA A 198 2.97 36.27 19.83
CA ALA A 198 4.10 35.38 20.03
C ALA A 198 3.70 34.10 20.79
N THR A 199 2.85 34.21 21.81
CA THR A 199 2.35 33.05 22.55
C THR A 199 1.43 32.17 21.71
N ALA A 200 0.59 32.76 20.85
CA ALA A 200 -0.23 32.00 19.91
C ALA A 200 0.66 31.21 18.92
N LYS A 201 1.71 31.84 18.38
CA LYS A 201 2.69 31.19 17.50
C LYS A 201 3.45 30.06 18.21
N LEU A 202 3.87 30.29 19.46
CA LEU A 202 4.54 29.27 20.26
C LEU A 202 3.63 28.05 20.48
N LYS A 203 2.36 28.26 20.83
CA LYS A 203 1.39 27.17 21.01
C LYS A 203 1.17 26.37 19.73
N ALA A 204 1.10 27.05 18.57
CA ALA A 204 1.01 26.37 17.28
C ALA A 204 2.24 25.49 17.02
N LEU A 205 3.46 26.02 17.21
CA LEU A 205 4.69 25.25 17.04
C LEU A 205 4.82 24.08 18.03
N GLN A 206 4.35 24.24 19.27
CA GLN A 206 4.31 23.14 20.25
C GLN A 206 3.37 22.01 19.82
N LYS A 207 2.22 22.37 19.23
CA LYS A 207 1.30 21.38 18.66
C LYS A 207 1.93 20.66 17.46
N ASP A 208 2.53 21.41 16.54
CA ASP A 208 3.22 20.83 15.38
C ASP A 208 4.35 19.89 15.81
N LYS A 209 5.07 20.23 16.89
CA LYS A 209 6.12 19.40 17.48
C LYS A 209 5.58 18.07 17.95
N TYR A 210 4.50 18.12 18.74
CA TYR A 210 3.85 16.91 19.24
C TYR A 210 3.37 16.00 18.11
N GLU A 211 2.73 16.57 17.08
CA GLU A 211 2.30 15.81 15.90
C GLU A 211 3.48 15.19 15.14
N MET A 212 4.59 15.92 15.01
CA MET A 212 5.80 15.42 14.36
C MET A 212 6.48 14.29 15.16
N GLU A 213 6.53 14.39 16.48
CA GLU A 213 7.02 13.33 17.38
C GLU A 213 6.19 12.05 17.23
N GLN A 214 4.86 12.16 17.14
CA GLN A 214 3.99 11.01 16.87
C GLN A 214 4.32 10.36 15.52
N ARG A 215 4.46 11.16 14.46
CA ARG A 215 4.82 10.65 13.12
C ARG A 215 6.20 9.97 13.11
N ILE A 216 7.16 10.48 13.88
CA ILE A 216 8.48 9.85 14.06
C ILE A 216 8.34 8.51 14.79
N ALA A 217 7.54 8.44 15.85
CA ALA A 217 7.33 7.20 16.59
C ALA A 217 6.70 6.12 15.70
N GLU A 218 5.69 6.49 14.91
CA GLU A 218 5.08 5.59 13.91
C GLU A 218 6.08 5.15 12.83
N ALA A 219 6.83 6.09 12.27
CA ALA A 219 7.85 5.79 11.26
C ALA A 219 8.93 4.84 11.81
N LYS A 220 9.37 5.04 13.06
CA LYS A 220 10.30 4.14 13.77
C LYS A 220 9.70 2.76 13.98
N ALA A 221 8.42 2.66 14.35
CA ALA A 221 7.74 1.37 14.51
C ALA A 221 7.65 0.61 13.17
N ILE A 222 7.35 1.32 12.07
CA ILE A 222 7.32 0.75 10.72
C ILE A 222 8.73 0.29 10.29
N ALA A 223 9.75 1.12 10.50
CA ALA A 223 11.13 0.77 10.20
C ALA A 223 11.59 -0.47 10.98
N ALA A 224 11.32 -0.52 12.29
CA ALA A 224 11.64 -1.67 13.13
C ALA A 224 10.90 -2.95 12.69
N ARG A 225 9.64 -2.83 12.25
CA ARG A 225 8.89 -3.97 11.71
C ARG A 225 9.51 -4.50 10.41
N LYS A 226 9.88 -3.60 9.49
CA LYS A 226 10.56 -3.96 8.24
C LYS A 226 11.93 -4.59 8.48
N GLU A 227 12.69 -4.08 9.44
CA GLU A 227 13.99 -4.63 9.82
C GLU A 227 13.88 -6.04 10.40
N ARG A 228 12.86 -6.31 11.24
CA ARG A 228 12.58 -7.67 11.71
C ARG A 228 12.23 -8.63 10.57
N LEU A 229 11.48 -8.17 9.58
CA LEU A 229 11.11 -8.96 8.40
C LEU A 229 12.31 -9.29 7.50
N LYS A 230 13.33 -8.43 7.46
CA LYS A 230 14.60 -8.69 6.75
C LYS A 230 15.35 -9.90 7.31
N GLY A 231 15.24 -10.15 8.62
CA GLY A 231 15.96 -11.22 9.32
C GLY A 231 15.16 -12.52 9.56
N ALA A 232 13.83 -12.48 9.47
CA ALA A 232 12.98 -13.63 9.74
C ALA A 232 13.04 -14.67 8.62
N LYS A 233 14.06 -15.53 8.65
CA LYS A 233 14.08 -16.78 7.88
C LYS A 233 13.12 -17.76 8.55
N ILE A 234 11.85 -17.72 8.18
CA ILE A 234 10.91 -18.79 8.55
C ILE A 234 11.46 -20.07 7.92
N SER A 235 11.95 -21.00 8.75
CA SER A 235 12.48 -22.28 8.28
C SER A 235 11.40 -23.02 7.50
N ALA A 236 11.79 -23.83 6.52
CA ALA A 236 10.84 -24.60 5.70
C ALA A 236 9.97 -25.54 6.58
N GLU A 237 10.52 -26.02 7.69
CA GLU A 237 9.82 -26.82 8.70
C GLU A 237 8.66 -26.04 9.36
N CYS A 238 8.85 -24.75 9.64
CA CYS A 238 7.80 -23.88 10.18
C CYS A 238 6.72 -23.53 9.15
N LYS A 239 7.03 -23.57 7.84
CA LYS A 239 6.01 -23.44 6.78
C LYS A 239 5.19 -24.71 6.59
N ALA A 240 5.79 -25.88 6.86
CA ALA A 240 5.13 -27.18 6.68
C ALA A 240 4.28 -27.61 7.89
N ASN A 241 4.50 -27.02 9.08
CA ASN A 241 3.77 -27.37 10.30
C ASN A 241 3.01 -26.15 10.88
N PRO A 242 1.69 -26.03 10.62
CA PRO A 242 0.88 -24.91 11.11
C PRO A 242 0.67 -24.90 12.63
N LEU A 243 1.11 -25.94 13.35
CA LEU A 243 0.93 -26.09 14.80
C LEU A 243 2.22 -25.94 15.61
N ALA A 244 3.35 -25.60 14.97
CA ALA A 244 4.63 -25.48 15.67
C ALA A 244 4.66 -24.25 16.61
N LYS A 245 4.20 -24.46 17.85
CA LYS A 245 4.49 -23.60 19.01
C LYS A 245 6.01 -23.60 19.24
N GLY A 246 6.72 -22.68 18.59
CA GLY A 246 8.18 -22.57 18.72
C GLY A 246 8.89 -21.86 17.56
N CYS A 247 8.17 -21.51 16.49
CA CYS A 247 8.72 -20.80 15.34
C CYS A 247 8.58 -19.28 15.48
N MET A 248 9.25 -18.67 16.45
CA MET A 248 9.50 -17.21 16.49
C MET A 248 10.87 -16.92 17.08
#